data_AF-A0A496XJH8-F1
#
_entry.id   AF-A0A496XJH8-F1
#
_cell.length_a   1.000
_cell.length_b   1.000
_cell.length_c   1.000
_cell.angle_alpha   90.00
_cell.angle_beta   90.00
_cell.angle_gamma   90.00
#
_symmetry.space_group_name_H-M   'P 1'
#
loop_
_entity.id
_entity.type
_entity.pdbx_description
1 polymer ?
#
loop_
_entity_poly.entity_id
_entity_poly.type
_entity_poly.pdbx_seq_one_letter_code
_entity_poly.pdbx_strand_id
1 'polypeptide(L)' 'MSQNNYKTQSEKYAFISKQHGGYYRHNFIDHAYLYNLYFPPEAIFTNFKDKIHDLVLNYPVAQDALA' A
#
# COMPACT_ATOMS: atom_id res chain seq x y z
N MET A 1 -3.83 -18.01 -4.91
CA MET A 1 -3.26 -17.21 -3.82
C MET A 1 -2.25 -18.09 -3.09
N SER A 2 -0.98 -17.67 -2.97
CA SER A 2 0.05 -18.52 -2.37
C SER A 2 -0.25 -18.77 -0.90
N GLN A 3 -0.49 -20.02 -0.52
CA GLN A 3 -0.65 -20.42 0.88
C GLN A 3 0.70 -20.29 1.57
N ASN A 4 0.85 -19.22 2.34
CA ASN A 4 2.07 -19.04 3.10
C ASN A 4 2.00 -19.91 4.37
N ASN A 5 2.91 -20.89 4.47
CA ASN A 5 2.93 -21.89 5.53
C ASN A 5 3.66 -21.38 6.79
N TYR A 6 3.04 -20.47 7.54
CA TYR A 6 3.49 -20.14 8.90
C TYR A 6 2.57 -20.84 9.90
N LYS A 7 3.13 -21.45 10.96
CA LYS A 7 2.35 -22.16 11.99
C LYS A 7 2.04 -21.28 13.18
N THR A 8 2.84 -20.24 13.42
CA THR A 8 2.66 -19.30 14.53
C THR A 8 2.68 -17.84 14.06
N GLN A 9 2.15 -16.92 14.88
CA GLN A 9 2.18 -15.49 14.58
C GLN A 9 3.61 -14.92 14.59
N SER A 10 4.50 -15.46 15.42
CA SER A 10 5.91 -15.05 15.46
C SER A 10 6.66 -15.43 14.18
N GLU A 11 6.40 -16.62 13.64
CA GLU A 11 6.96 -17.03 12.34
C GLU A 11 6.43 -16.17 11.20
N LYS A 12 5.13 -15.87 11.22
CA LYS A 12 4.50 -14.95 10.27
C LYS A 12 5.15 -13.58 10.32
N TYR A 13 5.35 -13.01 11.52
CA TYR A 13 6.01 -11.72 11.71
C TYR A 13 7.46 -11.74 11.20
N ALA A 14 8.27 -12.75 11.58
CA ALA A 14 9.67 -12.86 11.18
C ALA A 14 9.88 -13.04 9.66
N PHE A 15 8.89 -13.61 8.97
CA PHE A 15 8.90 -13.71 7.51
C PHE A 15 8.51 -12.38 6.84
N ILE A 16 7.41 -11.76 7.29
CA ILE A 16 6.88 -10.52 6.72
C ILE A 16 7.84 -9.34 6.97
N SER A 17 8.50 -9.27 8.14
CA SER A 17 9.43 -8.20 8.49
C SER A 17 10.69 -8.13 7.62
N LYS A 18 11.03 -9.21 6.91
CA LYS A 18 12.12 -9.26 5.94
C LYS A 18 11.72 -8.74 4.55
N GLN A 19 10.42 -8.53 4.30
CA GLN A 19 9.95 -7.98 3.04
C GLN A 19 10.03 -6.44 3.08
N HIS A 20 10.30 -5.81 1.95
CA HIS A 20 10.36 -4.35 1.81
C HIS A 20 9.03 -3.75 1.29
N GLY A 21 7.91 -4.44 1.48
CA GLY A 21 6.57 -4.02 1.03
C GLY A 21 5.63 -5.21 0.80
N GLY A 22 4.44 -4.95 0.25
CA GLY A 22 3.50 -6.02 -0.11
C GLY A 22 2.76 -6.69 1.06
N TYR A 23 2.92 -6.17 2.28
CA TYR A 23 2.38 -6.73 3.52
C TYR A 23 0.86 -6.95 3.51
N TYR A 24 0.14 -6.12 2.74
CA TYR A 24 -1.32 -6.21 2.55
C TYR A 24 -1.78 -7.58 2.02
N ARG A 25 -0.90 -8.36 1.38
CA ARG A 25 -1.21 -9.70 0.84
C ARG A 25 -1.29 -10.80 1.90
N HIS A 26 -0.93 -10.50 3.14
CA HIS A 26 -0.86 -11.49 4.23
C HIS A 26 -1.98 -11.32 5.28
N ASN A 27 -3.03 -10.54 5.00
CA ASN A 27 -4.06 -10.13 5.96
C ASN A 27 -3.44 -9.71 7.31
N PHE A 28 -2.32 -8.99 7.22
CA PHE A 28 -1.63 -8.44 8.39
C PHE A 28 -2.28 -7.10 8.69
N ILE A 29 -2.91 -6.97 9.86
CA ILE A 29 -3.42 -5.70 10.35
C ILE A 29 -2.24 -4.98 10.98
N ASP A 30 -1.60 -4.12 10.19
CA ASP A 30 -0.51 -3.30 10.69
C ASP A 30 -1.10 -2.13 11.48
N HIS A 31 -0.98 -2.17 12.79
CA HIS A 31 -1.35 -1.05 13.66
C HIS A 31 -0.26 0.02 13.69
N ALA A 32 0.95 -0.28 13.21
CA ALA A 32 1.91 0.74 12.89
C ALA A 32 1.57 1.23 11.49
N TYR A 33 1.04 2.45 11.38
CA TYR A 33 1.14 3.16 10.11
C TYR A 33 2.58 3.04 9.66
N LEU A 34 2.84 2.34 8.55
CA LEU A 34 4.12 2.32 7.86
C LEU A 34 4.40 3.75 7.39
N TYR A 35 4.80 4.60 8.33
CA TYR A 35 5.22 5.95 8.08
C TYR A 35 6.59 5.84 7.46
N ASN A 36 6.61 5.82 6.13
CA ASN A 36 7.84 6.06 5.42
C ASN A 36 8.19 7.53 5.63
N LEU A 37 9.06 7.84 6.60
CA LEU A 37 9.48 9.22 6.90
C LEU A 37 10.11 9.92 5.68
N TYR A 38 10.55 9.16 4.69
CA TYR A 38 11.17 9.65 3.46
C TYR A 38 10.20 9.70 2.27
N PHE A 39 8.91 9.38 2.46
CA PHE A 39 7.91 9.41 1.42
C PHE A 39 6.58 10.04 1.87
N PRO A 40 5.96 10.88 1.04
CA PRO A 40 6.44 11.32 -0.27
C PRO A 40 7.52 12.41 -0.15
N PRO A 41 8.56 12.42 -0.99
CA PRO A 41 9.51 13.54 -1.05
C PRO A 41 8.80 14.81 -1.57
N GLU A 42 9.34 15.98 -1.26
CA GLU A 42 8.72 17.28 -1.61
C GLU A 42 8.37 17.40 -3.10
N ALA A 43 9.21 16.85 -3.98
CA ALA A 43 8.96 16.84 -5.43
C ALA A 43 7.65 16.13 -5.82
N ILE A 44 7.21 15.12 -5.06
CA ILE A 44 5.92 14.45 -5.28
C ILE A 44 4.76 15.38 -4.92
N PHE A 45 4.87 16.16 -3.84
CA PHE A 45 3.85 17.14 -3.49
C PHE A 45 3.71 18.24 -4.55
N THR A 46 4.83 18.74 -5.08
CA THR A 46 4.82 19.70 -6.20
C THR A 46 4.10 19.12 -7.41
N ASN A 47 4.48 17.90 -7.84
CA ASN A 47 3.84 17.23 -8.96
C ASN A 47 2.34 17.00 -8.76
N PHE A 48 1.90 16.68 -7.54
CA PHE A 48 0.47 16.52 -7.23
C PHE A 48 -0.30 17.84 -7.30
N LYS A 49 0.28 18.93 -6.77
CA LYS A 49 -0.33 20.26 -6.84
C LYS A 49 -0.48 20.72 -8.30
N ASP A 50 0.57 20.55 -9.10
CA ASP A 50 0.60 21.00 -10.50
C ASP A 50 -0.35 20.19 -11.39
N LYS A 51 -0.59 18.92 -11.06
CA LYS A 51 -1.40 17.99 -11.86
C LYS A 51 -2.72 17.59 -11.22
N ILE A 52 -3.19 18.32 -10.20
CA ILE A 52 -4.35 17.89 -9.41
C ILE A 52 -5.60 17.71 -10.28
N HIS A 53 -5.81 18.58 -11.26
CA HIS A 53 -6.95 18.49 -12.17
C HIS A 53 -6.89 17.21 -13.03
N ASP A 54 -5.73 16.91 -13.62
CA ASP A 54 -5.53 15.70 -14.42
C ASP A 54 -5.68 14.44 -13.58
N LEU A 55 -5.17 14.45 -12.36
CA LEU A 55 -5.27 13.33 -11.43
C LEU A 55 -6.73 13.06 -11.05
N VAL A 56 -7.52 14.10 -10.80
CA VAL A 56 -8.95 13.95 -10.47
C VAL A 56 -9.76 13.48 -11.68
N LEU A 57 -9.53 14.04 -12.86
CA LEU A 57 -10.25 13.67 -14.09
C LEU A 57 -9.94 12.25 -14.56
N ASN A 58 -8.72 11.78 -14.32
CA ASN A 58 -8.28 10.44 -14.72
C ASN A 58 -8.19 9.47 -13.54
N TYR A 59 -8.72 9.84 -12.36
CA TYR A 59 -8.75 8.94 -11.24
C TYR A 59 -9.67 7.76 -11.60
N PRO A 60 -9.16 6.51 -11.64
CA PRO A 60 -10.01 5.38 -11.96
C PRO A 60 -11.04 5.25 -10.83
N VAL A 61 -12.27 5.68 -11.10
CA VAL A 61 -13.39 5.31 -10.25
C VAL A 61 -13.48 3.80 -10.34
N ALA A 62 -13.25 3.12 -9.23
CA ALA A 62 -13.57 1.70 -9.09
C ALA A 62 -15.11 1.53 -9.05
N GLN A 63 -15.80 1.98 -10.10
CA GLN A 63 -17.20 1.69 -10.34
C GLN A 63 -17.24 0.52 -11.29
N ASP A 64 -17.82 -0.59 -10.85
CA ASP A 64 -18.42 -1.54 -11.79
C ASP A 64 -19.38 -0.75 -12.68
N ALA A 65 -19.32 -1.01 -13.99
CA ALA A 65 -20.26 -0.42 -14.94
C ALA A 65 -21.69 -0.66 -14.40
N LEU A 66 -22.40 0.43 -14.10
CA LEU A 66 -23.84 0.33 -13.86
C LEU A 66 -24.46 -0.19 -15.15
N ALA A 67 -25.18 -1.31 -15.02
CA ALA A 67 -25.77 -2.09 -16.10
C ALA A 67 -26.56 -1.27 -17.12
#